data_AF-X8CL64-F1
#
_entry.id   AF-X8CL64-F1
#
_cell.length_a   1.000
_cell.length_b   1.000
_cell.length_c   1.000
_cell.angle_alpha   90.00
_cell.angle_beta   90.00
_cell.angle_gamma   90.00
#
_symmetry.space_group_name_H-M   'P 1'
#
loop_
_entity.id
_entity.type
_entity.pdbx_description
1 polymer ?
#
loop_
_entity_poly.entity_id
_entity_poly.type
_entity_poly.pdbx_seq_one_letter_code
_entity_poly.pdbx_strand_id
1 'polypeptide(L)'
;MSAPVVVSAIAPDLTVNGLIDPAALPADIRERYARIDHRGSYLQMHFALDEPPQFAAPYEMLNDPEMQASIGIFSTPEEVQQQWEECRRGVVPADPTVVLQIPSLHDPQLAPPGKQAASAFALWFPIEGGPRSYGQMKAEMGQRVIDKITRLAPNFGGSITRHTTFTPRHMGTMFGAPGGDYCHGLLNPNQIGPNRPGPKGFLGQPIPLEGLYLASAGCHGGPGITFIPGYNAAHQALADMGR
;
A
#
# COMPACT_ATOMS: atom_id res chain seq x y z
N MET A 1 -3.28 24.11 -22.59
CA MET A 1 -4.26 23.02 -22.82
C MET A 1 -5.32 23.13 -21.73
N SER A 2 -6.60 22.96 -22.06
CA SER A 2 -7.72 23.00 -21.09
C SER A 2 -8.57 21.75 -21.23
N ALA A 3 -9.09 21.23 -20.13
CA ALA A 3 -10.01 20.09 -20.10
C ALA A 3 -11.25 20.44 -19.27
N PRO A 4 -12.47 20.16 -19.75
CA PRO A 4 -13.70 20.42 -18.99
C PRO A 4 -13.96 19.39 -17.89
N VAL A 5 -13.31 18.22 -17.97
CA VAL A 5 -13.40 17.15 -16.98
C VAL A 5 -11.98 16.70 -16.63
N VAL A 6 -11.69 16.64 -15.33
CA VAL A 6 -10.45 16.17 -14.76
C VAL A 6 -10.78 15.10 -13.73
N VAL A 7 -10.32 13.88 -13.97
CA VAL A 7 -10.40 12.77 -13.02
C VAL A 7 -9.04 12.58 -12.38
N SER A 8 -8.93 12.88 -11.10
CA SER A 8 -7.69 12.72 -10.34
C SER A 8 -7.58 11.32 -9.74
N ALA A 9 -6.60 10.55 -10.21
CA ALA A 9 -6.31 9.20 -9.75
C ALA A 9 -5.17 9.12 -8.72
N ILE A 10 -4.71 10.25 -8.19
CA ILE A 10 -3.69 10.33 -7.13
C ILE A 10 -4.30 10.58 -5.74
N ALA A 11 -3.50 10.52 -4.68
CA ALA A 11 -3.97 10.76 -3.33
C ALA A 11 -4.82 12.05 -3.22
N PRO A 12 -5.99 12.01 -2.54
CA PRO A 12 -6.91 13.15 -2.55
C PRO A 12 -6.31 14.44 -1.97
N ASP A 13 -5.50 14.33 -0.93
CA ASP A 13 -4.76 15.43 -0.33
C ASP A 13 -3.66 15.99 -1.24
N LEU A 14 -2.97 15.15 -2.02
CA LEU A 14 -2.04 15.65 -3.03
C LEU A 14 -2.77 16.43 -4.13
N THR A 15 -3.95 15.96 -4.54
CA THR A 15 -4.78 16.70 -5.50
C THR A 15 -5.18 18.05 -4.91
N VAL A 16 -5.78 18.04 -3.71
CA VAL A 16 -6.40 19.22 -3.10
C VAL A 16 -5.37 20.24 -2.61
N ASN A 17 -4.30 19.79 -1.96
CA ASN A 17 -3.32 20.66 -1.34
C ASN A 17 -2.02 20.81 -2.13
N GLY A 18 -1.75 19.92 -3.10
CA GLY A 18 -0.53 19.93 -3.89
C GLY A 18 -0.69 20.48 -5.31
N LEU A 19 -1.87 20.33 -5.93
CA LEU A 19 -2.08 20.67 -7.35
C LEU A 19 -3.06 21.82 -7.58
N ILE A 20 -4.03 22.03 -6.69
CA ILE A 20 -5.01 23.11 -6.81
C ILE A 20 -4.44 24.38 -6.20
N ASP A 21 -4.65 25.52 -6.86
CA ASP A 21 -4.31 26.83 -6.29
C ASP A 21 -5.01 27.00 -4.93
N PRO A 22 -4.26 27.21 -3.83
CA PRO A 22 -4.86 27.41 -2.53
C PRO A 22 -5.94 28.50 -2.52
N ALA A 23 -5.83 29.56 -3.32
CA ALA A 23 -6.81 30.63 -3.40
C ALA A 23 -8.15 30.22 -4.04
N ALA A 24 -8.18 29.10 -4.77
CA ALA A 24 -9.39 28.57 -5.40
C ALA A 24 -10.25 27.73 -4.43
N LEU A 25 -9.80 27.49 -3.20
CA LEU A 25 -10.48 26.64 -2.22
C LEU A 25 -10.66 27.33 -0.87
N PRO A 26 -11.82 27.16 -0.22
CA PRO A 26 -11.99 27.44 1.20
C PRO A 26 -10.93 26.73 2.06
N ALA A 27 -10.44 27.42 3.10
CA ALA A 27 -9.37 26.92 3.94
C ALA A 27 -9.74 25.63 4.70
N ASP A 28 -11.00 25.53 5.15
CA ASP A 28 -11.54 24.38 5.89
C ASP A 28 -11.54 23.08 5.06
N ILE A 29 -11.72 23.18 3.74
CA ILE A 29 -11.57 22.03 2.82
C ILE A 29 -10.13 21.55 2.85
N ARG A 30 -9.17 22.45 2.58
CA ARG A 30 -7.74 22.13 2.54
C ARG A 30 -7.27 21.53 3.87
N GLU A 31 -7.71 22.11 4.98
CA GLU A 31 -7.40 21.61 6.33
C GLU A 31 -7.92 20.20 6.57
N ARG A 32 -9.11 19.85 6.07
CA ARG A 32 -9.62 18.48 6.20
C ARG A 32 -8.77 17.48 5.44
N TYR A 33 -8.39 17.78 4.21
CA TYR A 33 -7.51 16.91 3.43
C TYR A 33 -6.09 16.85 3.99
N ALA A 34 -5.59 17.93 4.60
CA ALA A 34 -4.27 17.94 5.25
C ALA A 34 -4.20 17.05 6.50
N ARG A 35 -5.35 16.65 7.07
CA ARG A 35 -5.45 15.72 8.20
C ARG A 35 -5.51 14.25 7.79
N ILE A 36 -5.45 13.94 6.48
CA ILE A 36 -5.39 12.54 6.04
C ILE A 36 -4.11 11.90 6.57
N ASP A 37 -4.30 10.86 7.36
CA ASP A 37 -3.25 10.09 7.99
C ASP A 37 -2.76 9.01 7.04
N HIS A 38 -1.55 9.20 6.52
CA HIS A 38 -0.85 8.29 5.60
C HIS A 38 0.23 7.46 6.30
N ARG A 39 0.09 7.24 7.61
CA ARG A 39 1.07 6.44 8.36
C ARG A 39 0.93 4.94 8.09
N GLY A 40 0.11 4.52 7.12
CA GLY A 40 -0.03 3.15 6.62
C GLY A 40 1.18 2.63 5.85
N SER A 41 2.38 2.85 6.37
CA SER A 41 3.64 2.60 5.70
C SER A 41 3.93 1.11 5.56
N TYR A 42 4.35 0.69 4.37
CA TYR A 42 4.77 -0.67 4.06
C TYR A 42 6.12 -0.69 3.35
N LEU A 43 6.79 -1.84 3.43
CA LEU A 43 7.99 -2.14 2.67
C LEU A 43 7.67 -3.29 1.72
N GLN A 44 7.99 -3.12 0.44
CA GLN A 44 7.75 -4.14 -0.59
C GLN A 44 9.09 -4.75 -0.99
N MET A 45 9.13 -6.07 -1.11
CA MET A 45 10.28 -6.82 -1.59
C MET A 45 9.89 -7.70 -2.77
N HIS A 46 10.78 -7.81 -3.74
CA HIS A 46 10.67 -8.79 -4.82
C HIS A 46 11.88 -9.71 -4.78
N PHE A 47 11.65 -10.99 -5.03
CA PHE A 47 12.62 -12.05 -4.97
C PHE A 47 12.64 -12.82 -6.28
N ALA A 48 13.85 -13.11 -6.76
CA ALA A 48 14.11 -14.16 -7.73
C ALA A 48 14.61 -15.39 -6.95
N LEU A 49 13.92 -16.51 -7.11
CA LEU A 49 14.17 -17.75 -6.39
C LEU A 49 14.59 -18.86 -7.36
N ASP A 50 15.55 -19.70 -6.96
CA ASP A 50 15.99 -20.87 -7.73
C ASP A 50 15.05 -22.07 -7.61
N GLU A 51 14.17 -22.07 -6.61
CA GLU A 51 13.16 -23.11 -6.38
C GLU A 51 11.96 -22.52 -5.61
N PRO A 52 10.76 -23.14 -5.68
CA PRO A 52 9.62 -22.69 -4.88
C PRO A 52 9.87 -22.85 -3.37
N PRO A 53 9.32 -21.96 -2.54
CA PRO A 53 9.36 -22.13 -1.09
C PRO A 53 8.65 -23.42 -0.68
N GLN A 54 9.29 -24.19 0.20
CA GLN A 54 8.78 -25.41 0.80
C GLN A 54 8.49 -25.16 2.26
N PHE A 55 7.20 -25.00 2.57
CA PHE A 55 6.68 -24.80 3.90
C PHE A 55 6.77 -26.09 4.73
N ALA A 56 7.30 -25.96 5.95
CA ALA A 56 7.45 -27.03 6.92
C ALA A 56 6.22 -27.14 7.83
N ALA A 57 6.16 -28.22 8.63
CA ALA A 57 5.11 -28.44 9.62
C ALA A 57 4.87 -27.21 10.53
N PRO A 58 3.60 -26.85 10.82
CA PRO A 58 2.34 -27.48 10.40
C PRO A 58 1.74 -26.88 9.10
N TYR A 59 2.54 -26.20 8.29
CA TYR A 59 2.09 -25.39 7.15
C TYR A 59 2.25 -26.07 5.79
N GLU A 60 2.44 -27.39 5.74
CA GLU A 60 2.72 -28.10 4.49
C GLU A 60 1.60 -27.98 3.46
N MET A 61 0.36 -27.69 3.89
CA MET A 61 -0.75 -27.39 2.97
C MET A 61 -0.47 -26.17 2.09
N LEU A 62 0.38 -25.24 2.53
CA LEU A 62 0.80 -24.10 1.73
C LEU A 62 1.73 -24.50 0.58
N ASN A 63 2.21 -25.74 0.51
CA ASN A 63 3.00 -26.24 -0.62
C ASN A 63 2.17 -26.53 -1.87
N ASP A 64 0.83 -26.56 -1.74
CA ASP A 64 -0.06 -26.60 -2.89
C ASP A 64 0.01 -25.25 -3.63
N PRO A 65 0.35 -25.23 -4.93
CA PRO A 65 0.37 -23.99 -5.72
C PRO A 65 -0.92 -23.18 -5.61
N GLU A 66 -2.10 -23.81 -5.49
CA GLU A 66 -3.38 -23.10 -5.32
C GLU A 66 -3.44 -22.27 -4.03
N MET A 67 -2.71 -22.69 -3.00
CA MET A 67 -2.62 -22.01 -1.71
C MET A 67 -1.52 -20.93 -1.68
N GLN A 68 -0.67 -20.85 -2.71
CA GLN A 68 0.45 -19.90 -2.78
C GLN A 68 0.14 -18.59 -3.52
N ALA A 69 -1.12 -18.39 -3.96
CA ALA A 69 -1.55 -17.16 -4.61
C ALA A 69 -1.33 -15.92 -3.72
N SER A 70 -1.65 -16.02 -2.43
CA SER A 70 -1.40 -14.96 -1.45
C SER A 70 -1.43 -15.51 -0.02
N ILE A 71 -0.29 -15.49 0.66
CA ILE A 71 -0.08 -16.02 2.00
C ILE A 71 0.10 -14.87 2.98
N GLY A 72 -0.81 -14.74 3.93
CA GLY A 72 -0.72 -13.78 5.02
C GLY A 72 -0.06 -14.38 6.26
N ILE A 73 1.07 -13.82 6.68
CA ILE A 73 1.85 -14.25 7.84
C ILE A 73 1.77 -13.16 8.91
N PHE A 74 0.83 -13.36 9.85
CA PHE A 74 0.53 -12.42 10.92
C PHE A 74 1.06 -12.94 12.26
N SER A 75 1.47 -12.00 13.10
CA SER A 75 1.66 -12.23 14.55
C SER A 75 0.31 -12.00 15.24
N THR A 76 0.26 -12.10 16.57
CA THR A 76 -0.99 -11.80 17.30
C THR A 76 -1.42 -10.34 17.10
N PRO A 77 -2.72 -10.02 17.20
CA PRO A 77 -3.19 -8.63 17.09
C PRO A 77 -2.47 -7.66 18.05
N GLU A 78 -2.17 -8.12 19.26
CA GLU A 78 -1.43 -7.38 20.29
C GLU A 78 0.00 -7.06 19.82
N GLU A 79 0.70 -8.03 19.24
CA GLU A 79 2.04 -7.82 18.68
C GLU A 79 2.01 -6.88 17.48
N VAL A 80 1.01 -7.01 16.60
CA VAL A 80 0.85 -6.10 15.44
C VAL A 80 0.59 -4.67 15.91
N GLN A 81 -0.23 -4.48 16.94
CA GLN A 81 -0.48 -3.17 17.56
C GLN A 81 0.79 -2.61 18.23
N GLN A 82 1.54 -3.43 18.96
CA GLN A 82 2.80 -3.01 19.56
C GLN A 82 3.80 -2.57 18.48
N GLN A 83 3.94 -3.35 17.41
CA GLN A 83 4.82 -3.03 16.28
C GLN A 83 4.44 -1.71 15.60
N TRP A 84 3.14 -1.42 15.48
CA TRP A 84 2.64 -0.12 15.00
C TRP A 84 3.08 1.04 15.92
N GLU A 85 2.97 0.87 17.24
CA GLU A 85 3.37 1.91 18.19
C GLU A 85 4.89 2.14 18.22
N GLU A 86 5.64 1.05 18.09
CA GLU A 86 7.10 1.06 18.03
C GLU A 86 7.63 1.68 16.73
N CYS A 87 7.02 1.39 15.58
CA CYS A 87 7.47 1.94 14.30
C CYS A 87 7.36 3.46 14.24
N ARG A 88 6.39 4.04 14.96
CA ARG A 88 6.23 5.49 15.12
C ARG A 88 7.36 6.14 15.93
N ARG A 89 8.14 5.35 16.67
CA ARG A 89 9.32 5.78 17.42
C ARG A 89 10.63 5.47 16.66
N GLY A 90 10.55 5.08 15.39
CA GLY A 90 11.72 4.72 14.58
C GLY A 90 12.22 3.30 14.78
N VAL A 91 11.41 2.41 15.39
CA VAL A 91 11.79 1.02 15.68
C VAL A 91 11.25 0.11 14.59
N VAL A 92 12.14 -0.61 13.91
CA VAL A 92 11.73 -1.63 12.92
C VAL A 92 10.99 -2.75 13.66
N PRO A 93 9.85 -3.25 13.17
CA PRO A 93 9.15 -4.39 13.77
C PRO A 93 10.05 -5.63 13.90
N ALA A 94 10.11 -6.24 15.08
CA ALA A 94 10.93 -7.43 15.33
C ALA A 94 10.42 -8.67 14.56
N ASP A 95 9.10 -8.77 14.38
CA ASP A 95 8.45 -9.86 13.64
C ASP A 95 7.36 -9.29 12.70
N PRO A 96 7.75 -8.62 11.60
CA PRO A 96 6.82 -7.85 10.78
C PRO A 96 5.68 -8.71 10.23
N THR A 97 4.46 -8.17 10.15
CA THR A 97 3.41 -8.79 9.34
C THR A 97 3.85 -8.83 7.88
N VAL A 98 3.75 -9.99 7.23
CA VAL A 98 4.16 -10.19 5.84
C VAL A 98 2.99 -10.78 5.03
N VAL A 99 2.75 -10.23 3.84
CA VAL A 99 1.93 -10.88 2.81
C VAL A 99 2.85 -11.30 1.68
N LEU A 100 2.98 -12.60 1.45
CA LEU A 100 3.84 -13.22 0.43
C LEU A 100 2.99 -13.71 -0.75
N GLN A 101 3.44 -13.45 -1.96
CA GLN A 101 2.79 -13.88 -3.20
C GLN A 101 3.84 -14.44 -4.16
N ILE A 102 3.52 -15.54 -4.86
CA ILE A 102 4.43 -16.20 -5.79
C ILE A 102 3.71 -16.38 -7.14
N PRO A 103 3.45 -15.27 -7.87
CA PRO A 103 2.60 -15.31 -9.05
C PRO A 103 3.13 -16.22 -10.17
N SER A 104 4.43 -16.48 -10.23
CA SER A 104 5.04 -17.37 -11.24
C SER A 104 4.60 -18.84 -11.14
N LEU A 105 3.99 -19.26 -10.03
CA LEU A 105 3.40 -20.59 -9.91
C LEU A 105 2.09 -20.72 -10.70
N HIS A 106 1.38 -19.61 -10.88
CA HIS A 106 0.14 -19.55 -11.68
C HIS A 106 0.38 -19.06 -13.11
N ASP A 107 1.39 -18.21 -13.30
CA ASP A 107 1.83 -17.75 -14.61
C ASP A 107 3.34 -17.99 -14.79
N PRO A 108 3.72 -19.15 -15.38
CA PRO A 108 5.11 -19.51 -15.60
C PRO A 108 5.89 -18.53 -16.50
N GLN A 109 5.23 -17.60 -17.21
CA GLN A 109 5.93 -16.61 -18.03
C GLN A 109 6.62 -15.52 -17.19
N LEU A 110 6.25 -15.40 -15.91
CA LEU A 110 6.82 -14.41 -14.99
C LEU A 110 8.21 -14.79 -14.47
N ALA A 111 8.68 -16.02 -14.71
CA ALA A 111 10.01 -16.47 -14.29
C ALA A 111 10.65 -17.42 -15.34
N PRO A 112 11.99 -17.52 -15.39
CA PRO A 112 12.65 -18.56 -16.18
C PRO A 112 12.23 -19.98 -15.74
N PRO A 113 12.32 -20.99 -16.63
CA PRO A 113 11.99 -22.37 -16.27
C PRO A 113 12.73 -22.86 -15.01
N GLY A 114 11.98 -23.44 -14.08
CA GLY A 114 12.50 -23.94 -12.80
C GLY A 114 12.69 -22.88 -11.71
N LYS A 115 12.57 -21.58 -12.03
CA LYS A 115 12.72 -20.47 -11.08
C LYS A 115 11.38 -19.89 -10.67
N GLN A 116 11.36 -19.12 -9.59
CA GLN A 116 10.15 -18.43 -9.13
C GLN A 116 10.40 -16.92 -8.93
N ALA A 117 9.37 -16.13 -9.25
CA ALA A 117 9.29 -14.72 -8.92
C ALA A 117 8.30 -14.55 -7.77
N ALA A 118 8.78 -14.02 -6.65
CA ALA A 118 7.95 -13.79 -5.46
C ALA A 118 7.96 -12.31 -5.06
N SER A 119 6.89 -11.87 -4.40
CA SER A 119 6.75 -10.53 -3.85
C SER A 119 6.26 -10.61 -2.41
N ALA A 120 6.83 -9.80 -1.53
CA ALA A 120 6.40 -9.69 -0.14
C ALA A 120 6.09 -8.24 0.22
N PHE A 121 4.97 -8.00 0.89
CA PHE A 121 4.63 -6.73 1.52
C PHE A 121 4.77 -6.89 3.03
N ALA A 122 5.52 -5.99 3.66
CA ALA A 122 5.73 -5.99 5.10
C ALA A 122 5.22 -4.70 5.73
N LEU A 123 4.40 -4.81 6.77
CA LEU A 123 3.75 -3.66 7.40
C LEU A 123 4.68 -2.92 8.38
N TRP A 124 4.35 -1.67 8.66
CA TRP A 124 4.93 -0.85 9.75
C TRP A 124 6.42 -0.53 9.57
N PHE A 125 6.84 -0.28 8.33
CA PHE A 125 8.18 0.26 8.11
C PHE A 125 8.30 1.68 8.68
N PRO A 126 9.26 1.99 9.58
CA PRO A 126 9.36 3.31 10.18
C PRO A 126 9.54 4.43 9.15
N ILE A 127 8.59 5.37 9.13
CA ILE A 127 8.67 6.64 8.38
C ILE A 127 8.80 7.86 9.31
N GLU A 128 8.59 7.65 10.61
CA GLU A 128 8.69 8.62 11.69
C GLU A 128 9.77 8.18 12.69
N GLY A 129 10.42 9.16 13.35
CA GLY A 129 11.27 8.90 14.50
C GLY A 129 12.66 8.32 14.19
N GLY A 130 13.60 8.61 15.09
CA GLY A 130 14.90 7.94 15.18
C GLY A 130 16.07 8.64 14.47
N PRO A 131 17.28 8.61 15.06
CA PRO A 131 18.52 9.09 14.45
C PRO A 131 19.15 8.07 13.49
N ARG A 132 18.55 6.87 13.35
CA ARG A 132 19.12 5.77 12.55
C ARG A 132 19.00 6.06 11.06
N SER A 133 20.00 5.60 10.30
CA SER A 133 19.97 5.80 8.86
C SER A 133 18.86 4.96 8.23
N TYR A 134 18.09 5.58 7.34
CA TYR A 134 17.00 4.94 6.60
C TYR A 134 17.45 3.66 5.87
N GLY A 135 18.71 3.66 5.38
CA GLY A 135 19.33 2.50 4.75
C GLY A 135 19.58 1.33 5.70
N GLN A 136 19.97 1.58 6.94
CA GLN A 136 20.10 0.52 7.96
C GLN A 136 18.75 -0.09 8.31
N MET A 137 17.72 0.74 8.51
CA MET A 137 16.36 0.25 8.79
C MET A 137 15.81 -0.58 7.63
N LYS A 138 16.07 -0.16 6.38
CA LYS A 138 15.72 -0.91 5.18
C LYS A 138 16.38 -2.31 5.18
N ALA A 139 17.68 -2.38 5.44
CA ALA A 139 18.40 -3.65 5.48
C ALA A 139 17.89 -4.56 6.61
N GLU A 140 17.65 -3.99 7.79
CA GLU A 140 17.12 -4.70 8.95
C GLU A 140 15.73 -5.27 8.70
N MET A 141 14.79 -4.45 8.21
CA MET A 141 13.44 -4.92 7.85
C MET A 141 13.51 -6.00 6.79
N GLY A 142 14.35 -5.81 5.76
CA GLY A 142 14.52 -6.78 4.68
C GLY A 142 14.98 -8.13 5.19
N GLN A 143 15.97 -8.15 6.10
CA GLN A 143 16.43 -9.39 6.72
C GLN A 143 15.33 -10.03 7.58
N ARG A 144 14.59 -9.25 8.37
CA ARG A 144 13.50 -9.78 9.21
C ARG A 144 12.37 -10.40 8.41
N VAL A 145 12.05 -9.85 7.23
CA VAL A 145 11.09 -10.46 6.30
C VAL A 145 11.60 -11.80 5.79
N ILE A 146 12.87 -11.87 5.35
CA ILE A 146 13.50 -13.11 4.88
C ILE A 146 13.53 -14.16 6.00
N ASP A 147 13.93 -13.77 7.20
CA ASP A 147 13.99 -14.65 8.37
C ASP A 147 12.59 -15.17 8.72
N LYS A 148 11.56 -14.31 8.70
CA LYS A 148 10.18 -14.71 8.98
C LYS A 148 9.67 -15.75 7.99
N ILE A 149 9.90 -15.52 6.70
CA ILE A 149 9.50 -16.50 5.67
C ILE A 149 10.33 -17.78 5.82
N THR A 150 11.63 -17.68 6.07
CA THR A 150 12.52 -18.85 6.21
C THR A 150 12.17 -19.72 7.40
N ARG A 151 11.68 -19.16 8.51
CA ARG A 151 11.17 -19.95 9.64
C ARG A 151 10.00 -20.87 9.25
N LEU A 152 9.18 -20.44 8.28
CA LEU A 152 8.02 -21.20 7.81
C LEU A 152 8.36 -22.08 6.60
N ALA A 153 9.24 -21.61 5.72
CA ALA A 153 9.75 -22.30 4.55
C ALA A 153 11.29 -22.37 4.60
N PRO A 154 11.88 -23.41 5.23
CA PRO A 154 13.32 -23.45 5.54
C PRO A 154 14.27 -23.30 4.35
N ASN A 155 13.83 -23.65 3.14
CA ASN A 155 14.63 -23.48 1.93
C ASN A 155 14.62 -22.05 1.36
N PHE A 156 13.70 -21.19 1.81
CA PHE A 156 13.48 -19.85 1.22
C PHE A 156 14.74 -19.00 1.20
N GLY A 157 15.41 -18.84 2.35
CA GLY A 157 16.63 -18.02 2.44
C GLY A 157 17.74 -18.53 1.51
N GLY A 158 17.85 -19.85 1.32
CA GLY A 158 18.82 -20.47 0.43
C GLY A 158 18.45 -20.40 -1.05
N SER A 159 17.16 -20.28 -1.38
CA SER A 159 16.70 -20.21 -2.77
C SER A 159 16.77 -18.80 -3.36
N ILE A 160 16.95 -17.74 -2.56
CA ILE A 160 17.03 -16.36 -3.06
C ILE A 160 18.31 -16.16 -3.88
N THR A 161 18.18 -16.04 -5.20
CA THR A 161 19.29 -15.62 -6.08
C THR A 161 19.49 -14.10 -6.03
N ARG A 162 18.38 -13.34 -5.90
CA ARG A 162 18.41 -11.87 -5.82
C ARG A 162 17.13 -11.36 -5.17
N HIS A 163 17.22 -10.26 -4.44
CA HIS A 163 16.05 -9.50 -4.01
C HIS A 163 16.23 -8.00 -4.20
N THR A 164 15.12 -7.28 -4.31
CA THR A 164 15.07 -5.82 -4.32
C THR A 164 14.04 -5.36 -3.30
N THR A 165 14.37 -4.28 -2.58
CA THR A 165 13.52 -3.74 -1.53
C THR A 165 13.13 -2.30 -1.86
N PHE A 166 11.83 -2.06 -1.95
CA PHE A 166 11.20 -0.77 -2.14
C PHE A 166 10.63 -0.26 -0.82
N THR A 167 11.12 0.90 -0.39
CA THR A 167 10.74 1.54 0.87
C THR A 167 9.60 2.55 0.65
N PRO A 168 8.91 2.99 1.71
CA PRO A 168 7.90 4.05 1.61
C PRO A 168 8.34 5.31 0.84
N ARG A 169 9.60 5.76 0.99
CA ARG A 169 10.13 6.90 0.21
C ARG A 169 10.13 6.66 -1.30
N HIS A 170 10.40 5.43 -1.73
CA HIS A 170 10.35 5.07 -3.14
C HIS A 170 8.92 5.09 -3.65
N MET A 171 7.98 4.58 -2.84
CA MET A 171 6.55 4.59 -3.17
C MET A 171 6.01 6.01 -3.32
N GLY A 172 6.36 6.91 -2.41
CA GLY A 172 5.99 8.32 -2.52
C GLY A 172 6.55 9.02 -3.75
N THR A 173 7.79 8.71 -4.13
CA THR A 173 8.44 9.34 -5.30
C THR A 173 7.91 8.80 -6.63
N MET A 174 7.76 7.47 -6.74
CA MET A 174 7.42 6.83 -8.02
C MET A 174 5.92 6.79 -8.30
N PHE A 175 5.10 6.68 -7.25
CA PHE A 175 3.66 6.43 -7.40
C PHE A 175 2.78 7.52 -6.77
N GLY A 176 3.39 8.57 -6.20
CA GLY A 176 2.64 9.63 -5.53
C GLY A 176 1.85 9.12 -4.32
N ALA A 177 2.38 8.13 -3.60
CA ALA A 177 1.81 7.56 -2.39
C ALA A 177 2.37 8.29 -1.14
N PRO A 178 1.64 9.24 -0.53
CA PRO A 178 2.15 9.98 0.62
C PRO A 178 2.47 9.03 1.77
N GLY A 179 3.56 9.27 2.50
CA GLY A 179 4.01 8.36 3.56
C GLY A 179 4.37 6.94 3.08
N GLY A 180 4.36 6.69 1.76
CA GLY A 180 4.38 5.37 1.17
C GLY A 180 3.17 4.53 1.58
N ASP A 181 1.97 5.12 1.61
CA ASP A 181 0.69 4.45 1.83
C ASP A 181 -0.06 4.28 0.49
N TYR A 182 -0.16 3.05 -0.02
CA TYR A 182 -0.85 2.74 -1.27
C TYR A 182 -2.38 2.87 -1.14
N CYS A 183 -2.89 2.93 0.09
CA CYS A 183 -4.30 3.13 0.36
C CYS A 183 -4.71 4.61 0.26
N HIS A 184 -3.73 5.51 0.10
CA HIS A 184 -3.87 6.97 0.16
C HIS A 184 -4.65 7.41 1.42
N GLY A 185 -4.35 6.79 2.55
CA GLY A 185 -4.96 7.02 3.85
C GLY A 185 -5.19 5.71 4.60
N LEU A 186 -4.83 5.70 5.89
CA LEU A 186 -5.03 4.58 6.81
C LEU A 186 -6.45 4.02 6.79
N LEU A 187 -6.55 2.69 6.90
CA LEU A 187 -7.80 1.97 7.06
C LEU A 187 -8.22 1.92 8.54
N ASN A 188 -8.67 3.06 9.05
CA ASN A 188 -9.24 3.17 10.39
C ASN A 188 -10.67 3.76 10.32
N PRO A 189 -11.49 3.62 11.37
CA PRO A 189 -12.87 4.13 11.37
C PRO A 189 -13.02 5.63 11.04
N ASN A 190 -11.98 6.43 11.29
CA ASN A 190 -11.99 7.87 11.03
C ASN A 190 -11.68 8.22 9.55
N GLN A 191 -11.32 7.25 8.71
CA GLN A 191 -10.93 7.48 7.30
C GLN A 191 -11.54 6.46 6.31
N ILE A 192 -12.54 5.69 6.74
CA ILE A 192 -13.29 4.74 5.91
C ILE A 192 -14.78 5.09 5.85
N GLY A 193 -15.49 4.47 4.90
CA GLY A 193 -16.92 4.63 4.73
C GLY A 193 -17.29 6.09 4.43
N PRO A 194 -18.15 6.74 5.25
CA PRO A 194 -18.54 8.15 5.05
C PRO A 194 -17.39 9.13 5.33
N ASN A 195 -16.35 8.70 6.05
CA ASN A 195 -15.16 9.50 6.35
C ASN A 195 -14.07 9.40 5.29
N ARG A 196 -14.38 8.82 4.12
CA ARG A 196 -13.52 8.77 2.95
C ARG A 196 -14.19 9.57 1.82
N PRO A 197 -13.48 10.48 1.12
CA PRO A 197 -14.11 11.37 0.15
C PRO A 197 -14.70 10.60 -1.04
N GLY A 198 -15.87 11.02 -1.50
CA GLY A 198 -16.44 10.56 -2.77
C GLY A 198 -15.88 11.35 -3.96
N PRO A 199 -16.45 11.15 -5.16
CA PRO A 199 -16.00 11.82 -6.38
C PRO A 199 -15.92 13.34 -6.29
N LYS A 200 -16.89 13.99 -5.64
CA LYS A 200 -16.95 15.46 -5.48
C LYS A 200 -16.36 15.95 -4.15
N GLY A 201 -15.69 15.09 -3.39
CA GLY A 201 -15.21 15.39 -2.04
C GLY A 201 -16.02 14.73 -0.94
N PHE A 202 -15.98 15.28 0.27
CA PHE A 202 -16.64 14.68 1.42
C PHE A 202 -18.15 15.00 1.46
N LEU A 203 -18.92 14.11 2.06
CA LEU A 203 -20.33 14.39 2.38
C LEU A 203 -20.42 15.64 3.27
N GLY A 204 -21.29 16.57 2.89
CA GLY A 204 -21.46 17.86 3.56
C GLY A 204 -20.34 18.88 3.31
N GLN A 205 -19.32 18.54 2.51
CA GLN A 205 -18.22 19.44 2.18
C GLN A 205 -17.64 19.10 0.79
N PRO A 206 -18.40 19.40 -0.29
CA PRO A 206 -17.93 19.18 -1.66
C PRO A 206 -16.78 20.14 -2.00
N ILE A 207 -15.91 19.72 -2.92
CA ILE A 207 -14.89 20.60 -3.51
C ILE A 207 -15.61 21.52 -4.51
N PRO A 208 -15.55 22.86 -4.36
CA PRO A 208 -16.29 23.83 -5.18
C PRO A 208 -15.61 24.06 -6.54
N LEU A 209 -15.18 22.98 -7.20
CA LEU A 209 -14.58 23.01 -8.53
C LEU A 209 -15.41 22.12 -9.46
N GLU A 210 -16.00 22.77 -10.45
CA GLU A 210 -16.71 22.08 -11.53
C GLU A 210 -15.73 21.28 -12.39
N GLY A 211 -16.17 20.12 -12.88
CA GLY A 211 -15.35 19.25 -13.71
C GLY A 211 -14.25 18.46 -12.98
N LEU A 212 -13.97 18.70 -11.70
CA LEU A 212 -13.02 17.90 -10.91
C LEU A 212 -13.71 16.72 -10.21
N TYR A 213 -13.12 15.53 -10.36
CA TYR A 213 -13.55 14.28 -9.73
C TYR A 213 -12.37 13.52 -9.12
N LEU A 214 -12.52 13.04 -7.89
CA LEU A 214 -11.53 12.22 -7.19
C LEU A 214 -11.81 10.72 -7.41
N ALA A 215 -10.79 9.96 -7.80
CA ALA A 215 -10.93 8.58 -8.26
C ALA A 215 -9.83 7.62 -7.76
N SER A 216 -9.02 8.04 -6.79
CA SER A 216 -7.88 7.24 -6.34
C SER A 216 -8.26 6.25 -5.25
N ALA A 217 -7.30 5.43 -4.82
CA ALA A 217 -7.47 4.49 -3.71
C ALA A 217 -8.01 5.17 -2.44
N GLY A 218 -7.69 6.46 -2.24
CA GLY A 218 -8.10 7.29 -1.10
C GLY A 218 -9.57 7.72 -1.13
N CYS A 219 -10.33 7.34 -2.15
CA CYS A 219 -11.74 7.69 -2.29
C CYS A 219 -12.66 6.53 -1.88
N HIS A 220 -13.94 6.85 -1.67
CA HIS A 220 -14.97 5.89 -1.29
C HIS A 220 -15.00 4.69 -2.27
N GLY A 221 -15.07 3.48 -1.71
CA GLY A 221 -14.74 2.23 -2.41
C GLY A 221 -13.41 1.64 -1.95
N GLY A 222 -12.51 2.48 -1.44
CA GLY A 222 -11.28 2.05 -0.78
C GLY A 222 -10.21 1.45 -1.70
N PRO A 223 -9.09 1.03 -1.12
CA PRO A 223 -8.00 0.37 -1.83
C PRO A 223 -8.32 -1.11 -2.14
N GLY A 224 -7.40 -1.81 -2.81
CA GLY A 224 -7.51 -3.25 -3.04
C GLY A 224 -8.04 -3.64 -4.42
N ILE A 225 -7.76 -2.83 -5.45
CA ILE A 225 -8.11 -3.13 -6.86
C ILE A 225 -9.63 -3.38 -7.01
N THR A 226 -10.44 -2.60 -6.27
CA THR A 226 -11.90 -2.75 -6.30
C THR A 226 -12.54 -2.13 -7.53
N PHE A 227 -11.82 -1.25 -8.24
CA PHE A 227 -12.31 -0.39 -9.33
C PHE A 227 -13.42 0.60 -8.93
N ILE A 228 -13.91 0.55 -7.70
CA ILE A 228 -15.04 1.34 -7.20
C ILE A 228 -14.75 2.86 -7.25
N PRO A 229 -13.58 3.38 -6.79
CA PRO A 229 -13.29 4.80 -6.88
C PRO A 229 -13.36 5.37 -8.30
N GLY A 230 -12.75 4.66 -9.25
CA GLY A 230 -12.75 5.03 -10.66
C GLY A 230 -14.15 4.97 -11.27
N TYR A 231 -14.89 3.89 -10.98
CA TYR A 231 -16.28 3.74 -11.40
C TYR A 231 -17.15 4.88 -10.89
N ASN A 232 -17.09 5.19 -9.59
CA ASN A 232 -17.86 6.26 -8.98
C ASN A 232 -17.54 7.63 -9.60
N ALA A 233 -16.26 7.92 -9.83
CA ALA A 233 -15.85 9.18 -10.44
C ALA A 233 -16.34 9.32 -11.87
N ALA A 234 -16.23 8.26 -12.68
CA ALA A 234 -16.71 8.26 -14.05
C ALA A 234 -18.24 8.42 -14.12
N HIS A 235 -18.98 7.70 -13.27
CA HIS A 235 -20.44 7.84 -13.20
C HIS A 235 -20.88 9.23 -12.79
N GLN A 236 -20.21 9.82 -11.79
CA GLN A 236 -20.53 11.19 -11.37
C GLN A 236 -20.20 12.21 -12.49
N ALA A 237 -19.08 12.03 -13.18
CA ALA A 237 -18.71 12.92 -14.27
C ALA A 237 -19.71 12.87 -15.45
N LEU A 238 -20.17 11.67 -15.81
CA LEU A 238 -21.20 11.51 -16.86
C LEU A 238 -22.53 12.14 -16.44
N ALA A 239 -22.96 11.90 -15.20
CA ALA A 239 -24.19 12.47 -14.67
C ALA A 239 -24.16 14.01 -14.67
N ASP A 240 -23.07 14.63 -14.23
CA ASP A 240 -22.92 16.10 -14.25
C ASP A 240 -22.87 16.66 -15.68
N MET A 241 -22.42 15.86 -16.65
CA MET A 241 -22.45 16.20 -18.08
C MET A 241 -23.81 15.94 -18.76
N GLY A 242 -24.79 15.40 -18.03
CA GLY A 242 -26.10 15.02 -18.58
C GLY A 242 -26.04 13.83 -19.56
N ARG A 243 -25.10 12.89 -19.34
CA ARG A 243 -24.89 11.70 -20.18
C ARG A 243 -25.21 10.41 -19.44
#